data_AF-A0A5C8BR16-F1
#
_entry.id   AF-A0A5C8BR16-F1
#
_cell.length_a   1.000
_cell.length_b   1.000
_cell.length_c   1.000
_cell.angle_alpha   90.00
_cell.angle_beta   90.00
_cell.angle_gamma   90.00
#
_symmetry.space_group_name_H-M   'P 1'
#
loop_
_entity.id
_entity.type
_entity.pdbx_description
1 polymer ?
#
loop_
_entity_poly.entity_id
_entity_poly.type
_entity_poly.pdbx_seq_one_letter_code
_entity_poly.pdbx_strand_id
1 'polypeptide(L)'
;KMKHLSQAEAEGFYAEHKERGFFADLVAFMTSGPVVVSALEGENAVLAHRDILGATNPKEAAAGTIRADFAVSIDENAAHGSDSVASAEREIAYFFADNEICPRTR
;
A
#
# COMPACT_ATOMS: atom_id res chain seq x y z
N LYS A 1 5.93 -9.85 3.79
CA LYS A 1 6.77 -10.67 2.89
C LYS A 1 7.27 -9.83 1.71
N MET A 2 8.51 -10.05 1.28
CA MET A 2 9.06 -9.43 0.07
C MET A 2 8.56 -10.19 -1.16
N LYS A 3 8.16 -9.48 -2.22
CA LYS A 3 7.63 -10.05 -3.45
C LYS A 3 7.93 -9.15 -4.63
N HIS A 4 8.30 -9.72 -5.78
CA HIS A 4 8.27 -8.99 -7.04
C HIS A 4 6.92 -9.31 -7.71
N LEU A 5 6.05 -8.30 -7.83
CA LEU A 5 4.71 -8.50 -8.39
C LEU A 5 4.80 -8.80 -9.89
N SER A 6 4.03 -9.78 -10.34
CA SER A 6 3.69 -9.90 -11.75
C SER A 6 2.66 -8.84 -12.16
N GLN A 7 2.56 -8.58 -13.46
CA GLN A 7 1.54 -7.67 -14.00
C GLN A 7 0.12 -8.07 -13.58
N ALA A 8 -0.23 -9.36 -13.65
CA ALA A 8 -1.56 -9.84 -13.26
C ALA A 8 -1.87 -9.62 -11.77
N GLU A 9 -0.86 -9.72 -10.90
CA GLU A 9 -1.04 -9.47 -9.46
C GLU A 9 -1.22 -7.97 -9.17
N ALA A 10 -0.43 -7.11 -9.81
CA ALA A 10 -0.60 -5.67 -9.68
C ALA A 10 -1.96 -5.21 -10.24
N GLU A 11 -2.35 -5.69 -11.42
CA GLU A 11 -3.65 -5.38 -12.02
C GLU A 11 -4.83 -5.87 -11.16
N GLY A 12 -4.70 -7.07 -10.57
CA GLY A 12 -5.72 -7.63 -9.70
C GLY A 12 -5.85 -6.85 -8.39
N PHE A 13 -4.73 -6.41 -7.80
CA PHE A 13 -4.73 -5.59 -6.59
C PHE A 13 -5.37 -4.21 -6.84
N TYR A 14 -5.02 -3.56 -7.96
CA TYR A 14 -5.53 -2.24 -8.33
C TYR A 14 -6.79 -2.29 -9.21
N ALA A 15 -7.55 -3.38 -9.19
CA ALA A 15 -8.68 -3.59 -10.11
C ALA A 15 -9.75 -2.47 -10.05
N GLU A 16 -9.91 -1.82 -8.90
CA GLU A 16 -10.80 -0.66 -8.74
C GLU A 16 -10.37 0.60 -9.51
N HIS A 17 -9.12 0.64 -9.96
CA HIS A 17 -8.57 1.73 -10.76
C HIS A 17 -8.43 1.37 -12.25
N LYS A 18 -8.89 0.19 -12.68
CA LYS A 18 -8.65 -0.32 -14.05
C LYS A 18 -9.06 0.63 -15.18
N GLU A 19 -10.15 1.38 -14.98
CA GLU A 19 -10.67 2.35 -15.97
C GLU A 19 -10.05 3.76 -15.83
N ARG A 20 -9.11 3.95 -14.90
CA ARG A 20 -8.45 5.24 -14.68
C ARG A 20 -7.29 5.40 -15.65
N GLY A 21 -7.13 6.61 -16.19
CA GLY A 21 -6.06 6.91 -17.17
C GLY A 21 -4.63 6.66 -16.67
N PHE A 22 -4.40 6.64 -15.35
CA PHE A 22 -3.09 6.36 -14.74
C PHE A 22 -2.85 4.87 -14.44
N PHE A 23 -3.81 3.99 -14.71
CA PHE A 23 -3.73 2.58 -14.28
C PHE A 23 -2.52 1.84 -14.86
N ALA A 24 -2.23 2.07 -16.14
CA ALA A 24 -1.10 1.46 -16.81
C ALA A 24 0.24 1.86 -16.16
N ASP A 25 0.41 3.14 -15.85
CA ASP A 25 1.64 3.66 -15.22
C ASP A 25 1.78 3.14 -13.78
N LEU A 26 0.67 3.07 -13.04
CA LEU A 26 0.63 2.49 -11.68
C LEU A 26 1.07 1.02 -11.69
N VAL A 27 0.53 0.21 -12.59
CA VAL A 27 0.89 -1.21 -12.72
C VAL A 27 2.34 -1.37 -13.16
N ALA A 28 2.80 -0.55 -14.12
CA ALA A 28 4.19 -0.57 -14.57
C ALA A 28 5.16 -0.23 -13.43
N PHE A 29 4.85 0.79 -12.62
CA PHE A 29 5.67 1.16 -11.47
C PHE A 29 5.73 0.03 -10.42
N MET A 30 4.57 -0.50 -10.04
CA MET A 30 4.46 -1.52 -8.98
C MET A 30 5.05 -2.88 -9.36
N THR A 31 5.36 -3.10 -10.64
CA THR A 31 6.02 -4.30 -11.16
C THR A 31 7.48 -4.04 -11.58
N SER A 32 7.96 -2.80 -11.45
CA SER A 32 9.32 -2.43 -11.86
C SER A 32 10.41 -3.01 -10.94
N GLY A 33 10.05 -3.40 -9.71
CA GLY A 33 10.95 -4.05 -8.76
C GLY A 33 10.25 -4.74 -7.60
N PRO A 34 11.01 -5.37 -6.69
CA PRO A 34 10.46 -6.02 -5.51
C PRO A 34 9.84 -5.02 -4.51
N VAL A 35 8.72 -5.39 -3.93
CA VAL A 35 8.02 -4.67 -2.86
C VAL A 35 8.01 -5.49 -1.57
N VAL A 36 7.70 -4.82 -0.45
CA VAL A 36 7.41 -5.49 0.83
C VAL A 36 5.95 -5.27 1.17
N VAL A 37 5.21 -6.37 1.32
CA VAL A 37 3.81 -6.36 1.73
C VAL A 37 3.72 -6.77 3.19
N SER A 38 2.96 -6.05 4.01
CA SER A 38 2.86 -6.28 5.46
C SER A 38 1.43 -6.05 5.95
N ALA A 39 1.00 -6.79 6.97
CA ALA A 39 -0.19 -6.50 7.75
C ALA A 39 0.22 -5.83 9.06
N LEU A 40 -0.34 -4.65 9.35
CA LEU A 40 -0.07 -3.88 10.56
C LEU A 40 -1.28 -3.99 11.50
N GLU A 41 -1.03 -4.33 12.77
CA GLU A 41 -2.05 -4.50 13.79
C GLU A 41 -1.88 -3.45 14.89
N GLY A 42 -2.99 -2.87 15.35
CA GLY A 42 -3.00 -1.87 16.43
C GLY A 42 -4.37 -1.21 16.59
N GLU A 43 -4.50 -0.40 17.63
CA GLU A 43 -5.69 0.41 17.84
C GLU A 43 -5.82 1.48 16.74
N ASN A 44 -7.01 1.61 16.14
CA ASN A 44 -7.27 2.54 15.04
C ASN A 44 -6.27 2.42 13.88
N ALA A 45 -5.75 1.22 13.62
CA ALA A 45 -4.58 0.99 12.76
C ALA A 45 -4.68 1.61 11.36
N VAL A 46 -5.85 1.57 10.72
CA VAL A 46 -6.04 2.15 9.38
C VAL A 46 -5.74 3.65 9.38
N LEU A 47 -6.37 4.41 10.29
CA LEU A 47 -6.15 5.86 10.36
C LEU A 47 -4.76 6.19 10.90
N ALA A 48 -4.32 5.50 11.95
CA ALA A 48 -2.98 5.71 12.52
C ALA A 48 -1.87 5.47 11.48
N HIS A 49 -2.00 4.44 10.63
CA HIS A 49 -1.06 4.20 9.54
C HIS A 49 -1.09 5.32 8.49
N ARG A 50 -2.28 5.81 8.13
CA ARG A 50 -2.40 6.94 7.19
C ARG A 50 -1.78 8.22 7.73
N ASP A 51 -1.87 8.47 9.03
CA ASP A 51 -1.20 9.61 9.66
C ASP A 51 0.33 9.50 9.55
N ILE A 52 0.88 8.29 9.72
CA ILE A 52 2.32 8.03 9.55
C ILE A 52 2.76 8.17 8.08
N LEU A 53 1.91 7.73 7.14
CA LEU A 53 2.19 7.86 5.70
C LEU A 53 2.19 9.33 5.25
N GLY A 54 1.21 10.11 5.72
CA GLY A 54 0.95 11.48 5.25
C GLY A 54 0.15 11.51 3.94
N ALA A 55 -0.08 12.73 3.43
CA ALA A 55 -0.87 12.96 2.21
C ALA A 55 -0.27 12.23 0.98
N THR A 56 -1.13 11.70 0.10
CA THR A 56 -0.71 10.93 -1.10
C THR A 56 0.19 11.74 -2.03
N ASN A 57 -0.09 13.02 -2.18
CA ASN A 57 0.83 13.94 -2.82
C ASN A 57 1.92 14.34 -1.81
N PRO A 58 3.19 13.97 -2.01
CA PRO A 58 4.24 14.28 -1.03
C PRO A 58 4.48 15.78 -0.83
N LYS A 59 4.08 16.63 -1.79
CA LYS A 59 4.13 18.10 -1.64
C LYS A 59 3.14 18.64 -0.61
N GLU A 60 2.13 17.85 -0.25
CA GLU A 60 1.10 18.18 0.74
C GLU A 60 1.29 17.40 2.05
N ALA A 61 2.30 16.52 2.11
CA ALA A 61 2.58 15.71 3.29
C ALA A 61 3.28 16.55 4.38
N ALA A 62 2.92 16.31 5.64
CA ALA A 62 3.54 16.99 6.77
C ALA A 62 4.99 16.49 6.96
N ALA A 63 5.89 17.36 7.41
CA ALA A 63 7.27 16.98 7.69
C ALA A 63 7.36 15.82 8.70
N GLY A 64 8.22 14.84 8.42
CA GLY A 64 8.39 13.65 9.26
C GLY A 64 7.42 12.49 8.94
N THR A 65 6.49 12.65 7.99
CA THR A 65 5.73 11.50 7.47
C THR A 65 6.56 10.75 6.42
N ILE A 66 6.22 9.48 6.18
CA ILE A 66 6.93 8.64 5.20
C ILE A 66 6.99 9.32 3.82
N ARG A 67 5.88 9.92 3.37
CA ARG A 67 5.81 10.58 2.06
C ARG A 67 6.59 11.89 2.00
N ALA A 68 6.68 12.64 3.09
CA ALA A 68 7.51 13.84 3.10
C ALA A 68 9.01 13.49 3.03
N ASP A 69 9.41 12.41 3.70
CA ASP A 69 10.82 12.08 3.88
C ASP A 69 11.38 11.16 2.78
N PHE A 70 10.55 10.32 2.15
CA PHE A 70 11.01 9.25 1.24
C PHE A 70 10.41 9.26 -0.16
N ALA A 71 9.33 10.01 -0.42
CA ALA A 71 8.74 10.05 -1.76
C ALA A 71 9.53 10.96 -2.70
N VAL A 72 9.59 10.58 -3.98
CA VAL A 72 10.19 11.41 -5.03
C VAL A 72 9.11 12.19 -5.80
N SER A 73 7.95 11.57 -6.00
CA SER A 73 6.84 12.13 -6.77
C SER A 73 5.49 11.57 -6.29
N ILE A 74 4.39 11.98 -6.94
CA ILE A 74 3.06 11.42 -6.64
C ILE A 74 2.95 9.95 -7.08
N ASP A 75 3.61 9.59 -8.18
CA ASP A 75 3.61 8.24 -8.74
C ASP A 75 4.56 7.33 -7.96
N GLU A 76 5.68 7.89 -7.48
CA GLU A 76 6.69 7.20 -6.66
C GLU A 76 6.64 7.69 -5.20
N ASN A 77 5.49 7.48 -4.56
CA ASN A 77 5.19 8.03 -3.23
C ASN A 77 5.63 7.15 -2.05
N ALA A 78 6.64 6.30 -2.26
CA ALA A 78 7.28 5.39 -1.30
C ALA A 78 6.41 4.26 -0.72
N ALA A 79 5.16 4.53 -0.30
CA ALA A 79 4.34 3.54 0.39
C ALA A 79 2.83 3.68 0.17
N HIS A 80 2.17 2.52 0.15
CA HIS A 80 0.73 2.32 0.14
C HIS A 80 0.19 2.06 1.55
N GLY A 81 -1.07 2.44 1.79
CA GLY A 81 -1.82 2.04 2.97
C GLY A 81 -3.31 2.07 2.67
N SER A 82 -4.03 1.07 3.18
CA SER A 82 -5.47 0.94 3.00
C SER A 82 -6.20 2.20 3.49
N ASP A 83 -7.23 2.61 2.76
CA ASP A 83 -7.95 3.87 3.02
C ASP A 83 -9.08 3.75 4.05
N SER A 84 -9.53 2.51 4.32
CA SER A 84 -10.68 2.19 5.14
C SER A 84 -10.57 0.77 5.69
N VAL A 85 -11.40 0.43 6.68
CA VAL A 85 -11.45 -0.94 7.22
C VAL A 85 -11.87 -1.95 6.13
N ALA A 86 -12.80 -1.58 5.26
CA ALA A 86 -13.29 -2.44 4.19
C ALA A 86 -12.21 -2.70 3.12
N SER A 87 -11.44 -1.68 2.73
CA SER A 87 -10.33 -1.88 1.80
C SER A 87 -9.19 -2.66 2.47
N ALA A 88 -8.90 -2.42 3.75
CA ALA A 88 -7.90 -3.17 4.49
C ALA A 88 -8.19 -4.67 4.52
N GLU A 89 -9.43 -5.07 4.80
CA GLU A 89 -9.86 -6.48 4.78
C GLU A 89 -9.60 -7.13 3.41
N ARG A 90 -10.04 -6.47 2.33
CA ARG A 90 -9.84 -6.94 0.96
C ARG A 90 -8.36 -7.03 0.57
N GLU A 91 -7.58 -6.01 0.91
CA GLU A 91 -6.16 -5.90 0.55
C GLU A 91 -5.30 -6.93 1.30
N ILE A 92 -5.58 -7.16 2.59
CA ILE A 92 -4.89 -8.19 3.39
C ILE A 92 -5.20 -9.57 2.80
N ALA A 93 -6.48 -9.88 2.56
CA ALA A 93 -6.90 -11.16 1.99
C ALA A 93 -6.35 -11.39 0.56
N TYR A 94 -6.06 -10.33 -0.19
CA TYR A 94 -5.44 -10.44 -1.50
C TYR A 94 -4.02 -11.02 -1.43
N PHE A 95 -3.25 -10.66 -0.40
CA PHE A 95 -1.84 -11.04 -0.29
C PHE A 95 -1.54 -12.12 0.74
N PHE A 96 -2.39 -12.31 1.75
CA PHE A 96 -2.16 -13.23 2.85
C PHE A 96 -3.35 -14.17 3.00
N ALA A 97 -3.07 -15.47 3.03
CA ALA A 97 -4.01 -16.40 3.61
C ALA A 97 -4.07 -16.21 5.14
N ASP A 98 -5.20 -16.54 5.77
CA ASP A 98 -5.39 -16.34 7.21
C ASP A 98 -4.30 -17.01 8.07
N ASN A 99 -3.74 -18.13 7.60
CA ASN A 99 -2.67 -18.86 8.29
C ASN A 99 -1.27 -18.26 8.10
N GLU A 100 -1.11 -17.22 7.26
CA GLU A 100 0.13 -16.46 7.12
C GLU A 100 0.18 -15.26 8.08
N ILE A 101 -0.97 -14.86 8.66
CA ILE A 101 -1.02 -13.83 9.70
C ILE A 101 -0.67 -14.48 11.04
N CYS A 102 0.28 -13.87 11.75
CA CYS A 102 0.84 -14.40 12.99
C CYS A 102 0.45 -13.50 14.18
N PRO A 103 -0.62 -13.82 14.93
CA PRO A 103 -0.97 -13.08 16.14
C PRO A 103 0.18 -13.12 17.16
N ARG A 104 0.32 -12.04 17.94
CA ARG A 104 1.25 -12.04 19.07
C ARG A 104 0.72 -12.94 20.18
N THR A 105 1.57 -13.80 20.71
CA THR A 105 1.23 -14.75 21.80
C THR A 105 1.97 -14.48 23.11
N ARG A 106 2.76 -13.39 23.14
CA ARG A 106 3.49 -12.86 24.30
C ARG A 106 3.85 -11.40 24.06
#